data_AF-A0AAU2JUF2-F1
#
_entry.id   AF-A0AAU2JUF2-F1
#
_cell.length_a   1.000
_cell.length_b   1.000
_cell.length_c   1.000
_cell.angle_alpha   90.00
_cell.angle_beta   90.00
_cell.angle_gamma   90.00
#
_symmetry.space_group_name_H-M   'P 1'
#
loop_
_entity.id
_entity.type
_entity.pdbx_description
1 polymer ?
#
loop_
_entity_poly.entity_id
_entity_poly.type
_entity_poly.pdbx_seq_one_letter_code
_entity_poly.pdbx_strand_id
1 'polypeptide(L)'
;MGTDEGHREWARHWQYPKLPGLDLLRAHYVRHTFPRHAHDGYVIAAVTGGVEEIGLPGHVVRAGPGSVVLINPEVAHTARAGVPEGWAYATLYPSRDLITEVADEIGTLHGTPGFTADMVADPQGARAITEVHRAAEAGNALAADTLLRGVVARMLTRHAGPLPARTALGAGAADAVAARAVLEGRMADPPSLEQLAAELGTSPFALLRAFRERYGMPPHTWLTDARVRQARRLLDAGTPPAEAAVAVGFTDQPHLNRHFTRIVGVPPGAYRRERAAG
;
A
#
# COMPACT_ATOMS: atom_id res chain seq x y z
N MET A 1 14.24 37.64 -1.91
CA MET A 1 12.94 37.04 -2.28
C MET A 1 13.17 35.54 -2.32
N GLY A 2 13.14 34.90 -1.14
CA GLY A 2 13.43 33.46 -0.99
C GLY A 2 12.19 32.65 -1.34
N THR A 3 12.38 31.59 -2.11
CA THR A 3 11.32 30.71 -2.60
C THR A 3 10.72 29.90 -1.45
N ASP A 4 9.39 29.94 -1.34
CA ASP A 4 8.52 29.16 -0.44
C ASP A 4 8.47 27.68 -0.88
N GLU A 5 9.63 27.06 -1.13
CA GLU A 5 9.74 25.70 -1.68
C GLU A 5 9.65 24.62 -0.61
N GLY A 6 9.87 24.95 0.67
CA GLY A 6 9.86 24.00 1.78
C GLY A 6 8.48 23.62 2.31
N HIS A 7 7.39 24.18 1.77
CA HIS A 7 6.03 24.02 2.32
C HIS A 7 5.01 23.48 1.31
N ARG A 8 5.41 23.25 0.06
CA ARG A 8 4.50 22.77 -0.98
C ARG A 8 4.41 21.24 -0.94
N GLU A 9 3.20 20.73 -0.72
CA GLU A 9 2.93 19.29 -0.84
C GLU A 9 3.25 18.80 -2.26
N TRP A 10 3.97 17.69 -2.35
CA TRP A 10 4.29 17.04 -3.62
C TRP A 10 4.35 15.53 -3.44
N ALA A 11 4.05 14.81 -4.51
CA ALA A 11 4.16 13.37 -4.55
C ALA A 11 4.48 12.92 -5.97
N ARG A 12 5.36 11.93 -6.09
CA ARG A 12 5.65 11.24 -7.34
C ARG A 12 5.52 9.76 -7.10
N HIS A 13 4.71 9.09 -7.92
CA HIS A 13 4.53 7.65 -7.85
C HIS A 13 4.83 7.04 -9.23
N TRP A 14 5.90 6.27 -9.32
CA TRP A 14 6.41 5.77 -10.60
C TRP A 14 6.87 4.32 -10.51
N GLN A 15 7.18 3.74 -11.67
CA GLN A 15 7.91 2.48 -11.80
C GLN A 15 9.23 2.78 -12.49
N TYR A 16 10.25 1.99 -12.18
CA TYR A 16 11.47 1.98 -12.96
C TYR A 16 11.51 0.66 -13.75
N PRO A 17 11.44 0.67 -15.10
CA PRO A 17 11.30 -0.54 -15.91
C PRO A 17 12.36 -1.62 -15.68
N LYS A 18 13.54 -1.23 -15.16
CA LYS A 18 14.63 -2.15 -14.84
C LYS A 18 14.51 -2.81 -13.46
N LEU A 19 13.48 -2.47 -12.68
CA LEU A 19 13.12 -3.08 -11.39
C LEU A 19 11.67 -3.59 -11.46
N PRO A 20 11.41 -4.67 -12.20
CA PRO A 20 10.06 -5.22 -12.30
C PRO A 20 9.53 -5.62 -10.92
N GLY A 21 8.22 -5.45 -10.72
CA GLY A 21 7.58 -5.77 -9.45
C GLY A 21 7.88 -4.77 -8.31
N LEU A 22 8.46 -3.61 -8.60
CA LEU A 22 8.65 -2.53 -7.64
C LEU A 22 7.91 -1.24 -8.06
N ASP A 23 7.00 -0.80 -7.20
CA ASP A 23 6.40 0.53 -7.26
C ASP A 23 7.17 1.48 -6.31
N LEU A 24 7.43 2.71 -6.77
CA LEU A 24 8.14 3.75 -6.02
C LEU A 24 7.19 4.90 -5.71
N LEU A 25 7.22 5.39 -4.48
CA LEU A 25 6.57 6.65 -4.08
C LEU A 25 7.55 7.49 -3.28
N ARG A 26 7.68 8.76 -3.66
CA ARG A 26 8.37 9.77 -2.87
C ARG A 26 7.45 10.97 -2.72
N ALA A 27 7.33 11.48 -1.51
CA ALA A 27 6.38 12.53 -1.24
C ALA A 27 6.77 13.39 -0.03
N HIS A 28 6.22 14.60 0.00
CA HIS A 28 6.07 15.44 1.18
C HIS A 28 4.59 15.81 1.28
N TYR A 29 3.94 15.39 2.36
CA TYR A 29 2.56 15.73 2.68
C TYR A 29 2.47 16.52 3.98
N VAL A 30 1.50 17.41 4.05
CA VAL A 30 1.21 18.26 5.22
C VAL A 30 -0.25 18.06 5.66
N ARG A 31 -1.18 18.18 4.71
CA ARG A 31 -2.64 18.06 4.91
C ARG A 31 -3.20 16.75 4.36
N HIS A 32 -2.52 16.12 3.40
CA HIS A 32 -2.96 14.84 2.87
C HIS A 32 -3.06 13.80 3.98
N THR A 33 -4.10 12.98 3.92
CA THR A 33 -4.26 11.84 4.83
C THR A 33 -4.63 10.62 4.02
N PHE A 34 -3.92 9.52 4.27
CA PHE A 34 -4.26 8.22 3.74
C PHE A 34 -5.32 7.59 4.65
N PRO A 35 -6.55 7.41 4.16
CA PRO A 35 -7.62 6.77 4.89
C PRO A 35 -7.28 5.29 5.09
N ARG A 36 -8.15 4.56 5.76
CA ARG A 36 -7.94 3.12 5.94
C ARG A 36 -7.94 2.42 4.59
N HIS A 37 -6.81 1.80 4.25
CA HIS A 37 -6.55 1.12 2.97
C HIS A 37 -5.55 -0.03 3.18
N ALA A 38 -5.30 -0.83 2.15
CA ALA A 38 -4.31 -1.91 2.19
C ALA A 38 -3.60 -2.04 0.83
N HIS A 39 -2.49 -2.78 0.81
CA HIS A 39 -1.73 -3.06 -0.42
C HIS A 39 -1.66 -4.56 -0.71
N ASP A 40 -1.56 -4.90 -2.00
CA ASP A 40 -1.37 -6.29 -2.44
C ASP A 40 0.06 -6.79 -2.16
N GLY A 41 1.04 -5.88 -2.20
CA GLY A 41 2.45 -6.11 -1.88
C GLY A 41 2.83 -5.54 -0.51
N TYR A 42 4.13 -5.50 -0.23
CA TYR A 42 4.66 -4.98 1.02
C TYR A 42 4.86 -3.46 0.92
N VAL A 43 4.98 -2.81 2.07
CA VAL A 43 5.43 -1.42 2.17
C VAL A 43 6.74 -1.42 2.95
N ILE A 44 7.78 -0.82 2.38
CA ILE A 44 9.05 -0.56 3.06
C ILE A 44 9.34 0.93 2.87
N ALA A 45 9.08 1.74 3.89
CA ALA A 45 9.11 3.19 3.79
C ALA A 45 10.14 3.81 4.75
N ALA A 46 11.00 4.67 4.21
CA ALA A 46 11.92 5.48 4.99
C ALA A 46 11.33 6.88 5.19
N VAL A 47 11.12 7.28 6.45
CA VAL A 47 10.78 8.68 6.75
C VAL A 47 12.07 9.51 6.67
N THR A 48 12.03 10.57 5.88
CA THR A 48 13.17 11.46 5.59
C THR A 48 13.01 12.85 6.21
N GLY A 49 11.80 13.22 6.62
CA GLY A 49 11.50 14.50 7.28
C GLY A 49 10.15 14.47 7.98
N GLY A 50 9.97 15.30 9.01
CA GLY A 50 8.73 15.38 9.78
C GLY A 50 8.40 14.09 10.54
N VAL A 51 7.12 13.82 10.78
CA VAL A 51 6.65 12.60 11.46
C VAL A 51 5.45 12.03 10.72
N GLU A 52 5.56 10.78 10.30
CA GLU A 52 4.42 10.00 9.82
C GLU A 52 3.75 9.30 10.99
N GLU A 53 2.44 9.45 11.14
CA GLU A 53 1.64 8.68 12.08
C GLU A 53 0.83 7.62 11.33
N ILE A 54 1.10 6.36 11.63
CA ILE A 54 0.51 5.19 10.98
C ILE A 54 -0.44 4.49 11.94
N GLY A 55 -1.71 4.39 11.56
CA GLY A 55 -2.72 3.68 12.33
C GLY A 55 -2.84 2.22 11.89
N LEU A 56 -2.24 1.31 12.65
CA LEU A 56 -2.21 -0.13 12.39
C LEU A 56 -3.32 -0.86 13.16
N PRO A 57 -3.53 -2.17 12.92
CA PRO A 57 -4.41 -2.96 13.78
C PRO A 57 -3.96 -2.91 15.24
N GLY A 58 -4.85 -2.40 16.12
CA GLY A 58 -4.66 -2.40 17.56
C GLY A 58 -3.73 -1.32 18.12
N HIS A 59 -2.96 -0.59 17.30
CA HIS A 59 -2.01 0.41 17.79
C HIS A 59 -1.68 1.47 16.74
N VAL A 60 -0.95 2.51 17.17
CA VAL A 60 -0.48 3.61 16.32
C VAL A 60 1.03 3.71 16.43
N VAL A 61 1.70 3.85 15.29
CA VAL A 61 3.14 4.06 15.17
C VAL A 61 3.41 5.51 14.76
N ARG A 62 4.43 6.14 15.34
CA ARG A 62 4.92 7.46 14.92
C ARG A 62 6.37 7.33 14.45
N ALA A 63 6.58 7.46 13.15
CA ALA A 63 7.88 7.30 12.50
C ALA A 63 8.47 8.66 12.14
N GLY A 64 9.69 8.92 12.63
CA GLY A 64 10.47 10.12 12.30
C GLY A 64 11.69 9.79 11.44
N PRO A 65 12.55 10.77 11.14
CA PRO A 65 13.70 10.56 10.28
C PRO A 65 14.63 9.45 10.79
N GLY A 66 15.03 8.55 9.90
CA GLY A 66 15.87 7.39 10.23
C GLY A 66 15.10 6.14 10.68
N SER A 67 13.77 6.23 10.79
CA SER A 67 12.90 5.06 10.93
C SER A 67 12.58 4.43 9.57
N VAL A 68 12.42 3.11 9.56
CA VAL A 68 11.84 2.34 8.45
C VAL A 68 10.51 1.75 8.92
N VAL A 69 9.44 2.07 8.22
CA VAL A 69 8.10 1.49 8.40
C VAL A 69 7.98 0.26 7.51
N LEU A 70 7.48 -0.83 8.06
CA LEU A 70 7.33 -2.12 7.41
C LEU A 70 5.87 -2.56 7.52
N ILE A 71 5.18 -2.72 6.39
CA ILE A 71 3.78 -3.16 6.39
C ILE A 71 3.65 -4.39 5.50
N ASN A 72 3.15 -5.47 6.09
CA ASN A 72 2.88 -6.70 5.36
C ASN A 72 1.68 -6.53 4.42
N PRO A 73 1.60 -7.34 3.34
CA PRO A 73 0.47 -7.34 2.44
C PRO A 73 -0.89 -7.53 3.15
N GLU A 74 -1.92 -6.87 2.62
CA GLU A 74 -3.30 -6.90 3.13
C GLU A 74 -3.49 -6.38 4.57
N VAL A 75 -2.45 -5.80 5.20
CA VAL A 75 -2.61 -5.13 6.50
C VAL A 75 -3.25 -3.77 6.31
N ALA A 76 -4.49 -3.64 6.81
CA ALA A 76 -5.24 -2.40 6.77
C ALA A 76 -4.61 -1.34 7.67
N HIS A 77 -4.26 -0.19 7.11
CA HIS A 77 -3.61 0.90 7.83
C HIS A 77 -4.06 2.28 7.34
N THR A 78 -3.76 3.31 8.12
CA THR A 78 -3.93 4.73 7.79
C THR A 78 -2.58 5.43 7.87
N ALA A 79 -2.40 6.56 7.20
CA ALA A 79 -1.24 7.42 7.40
C ALA A 79 -1.64 8.90 7.40
N ARG A 80 -1.04 9.69 8.30
CA ARG A 80 -1.27 11.13 8.41
C ARG A 80 -0.02 11.82 8.97
N ALA A 81 0.00 13.15 8.88
CA ALA A 81 1.01 13.95 9.56
C ALA A 81 0.89 13.79 11.08
N GLY A 82 2.00 13.47 11.74
CA GLY A 82 2.13 13.42 13.19
C GLY A 82 2.60 14.75 13.82
N VAL A 83 2.96 15.74 12.98
CA VAL A 83 3.40 17.09 13.37
C VAL A 83 2.89 18.13 12.34
N PRO A 84 2.78 19.43 12.69
CA PRO A 84 2.22 20.45 11.79
C PRO A 84 2.95 20.64 10.47
N GLU A 85 4.27 20.39 10.44
CA GLU A 85 5.12 20.53 9.25
C GLU A 85 4.92 19.38 8.24
N GLY A 86 4.14 18.37 8.60
CA GLY A 86 3.88 17.22 7.76
C GLY A 86 4.92 16.11 7.90
N TRP A 87 5.07 15.31 6.84
CA TRP A 87 6.09 14.29 6.72
C TRP A 87 6.56 14.13 5.27
N ALA A 88 7.84 13.79 5.13
CA ALA A 88 8.45 13.46 3.86
C ALA A 88 9.06 12.06 3.93
N TYR A 89 8.91 11.28 2.87
CA TYR A 89 9.35 9.89 2.87
C TYR A 89 9.68 9.37 1.47
N ALA A 90 10.38 8.24 1.45
CA ALA A 90 10.67 7.44 0.27
C ALA A 90 10.19 5.99 0.54
N THR A 91 9.25 5.51 -0.26
CA THR A 91 8.63 4.20 -0.11
C THR A 91 8.96 3.30 -1.28
N LEU A 92 9.28 2.06 -0.94
CA LEU A 92 9.33 0.91 -1.84
C LEU A 92 8.05 0.11 -1.62
N TYR A 93 7.34 -0.19 -2.70
CA TYR A 93 6.20 -1.11 -2.71
C TYR A 93 6.58 -2.38 -3.49
N PRO A 94 7.41 -3.26 -2.92
CA PRO A 94 7.79 -4.49 -3.59
C PRO A 94 6.61 -5.46 -3.65
N SER A 95 6.45 -6.11 -4.80
CA SER A 95 5.50 -7.20 -5.00
C SER A 95 5.83 -8.38 -4.08
N ARG A 96 4.85 -9.28 -3.91
CA ARG A 96 5.06 -10.52 -3.16
C ARG A 96 6.14 -11.38 -3.82
N ASP A 97 6.10 -11.48 -5.14
CA ASP A 97 7.03 -12.28 -5.92
C ASP A 97 8.47 -11.77 -5.75
N LEU A 98 8.70 -10.46 -5.77
CA LEU A 98 10.02 -9.87 -5.52
C LEU A 98 10.54 -10.19 -4.11
N ILE A 99 9.68 -10.09 -3.09
CA ILE A 99 10.07 -10.42 -1.70
C ILE A 99 10.37 -11.92 -1.58
N THR A 100 9.57 -12.78 -2.20
CA THR A 100 9.77 -14.23 -2.20
C THR A 100 11.07 -14.61 -2.93
N GLU A 101 11.36 -14.03 -4.10
CA GLU A 101 12.59 -14.27 -4.85
C GLU A 101 13.83 -13.98 -3.98
N VAL A 102 13.88 -12.81 -3.34
CA VAL A 102 15.01 -12.46 -2.47
C VAL A 102 15.05 -13.34 -1.22
N ALA A 103 13.90 -13.73 -0.66
CA ALA A 103 13.83 -14.63 0.49
C ALA A 103 14.38 -16.03 0.17
N ASP A 104 14.09 -16.55 -1.02
CA ASP A 104 14.57 -17.84 -1.50
C ASP A 104 16.10 -17.79 -1.73
N GLU A 105 16.61 -16.69 -2.28
CA GLU A 105 18.06 -16.47 -2.49
C GLU A 105 18.86 -16.42 -1.18
N ILE A 106 18.34 -15.79 -0.13
CA ILE A 106 19.02 -15.74 1.18
C ILE A 106 18.88 -17.05 1.97
N GLY A 107 17.88 -17.90 1.64
CA GLY A 107 17.68 -19.22 2.23
C GLY A 107 17.33 -19.23 3.72
N THR A 108 16.88 -18.10 4.29
CA THR A 108 16.66 -17.95 5.74
C THR A 108 15.22 -18.14 6.19
N LEU A 109 14.25 -18.16 5.27
CA LEU A 109 12.82 -18.20 5.59
C LEU A 109 12.14 -19.39 4.90
N HIS A 110 11.24 -20.05 5.60
CA HIS A 110 10.36 -21.08 5.04
C HIS A 110 8.91 -20.56 5.01
N GLY A 111 8.26 -20.63 3.85
CA GLY A 111 6.90 -20.12 3.63
C GLY A 111 6.87 -18.65 3.21
N THR A 112 5.67 -18.03 3.24
CA THR A 112 5.51 -16.63 2.82
C THR A 112 6.23 -15.68 3.79
N PRO A 113 7.22 -14.90 3.34
CA PRO A 113 7.95 -13.97 4.21
C PRO A 113 7.03 -12.94 4.86
N GLY A 114 7.34 -12.52 6.08
CA GLY A 114 6.56 -11.48 6.75
C GLY A 114 7.37 -10.76 7.81
N PHE A 115 7.23 -9.43 7.86
CA PHE A 115 7.87 -8.60 8.88
C PHE A 115 7.15 -8.73 10.22
N THR A 116 7.89 -8.97 11.29
CA THR A 116 7.37 -9.08 12.66
C THR A 116 7.39 -7.76 13.42
N ALA A 117 8.02 -6.74 12.84
CA ALA A 117 8.02 -5.36 13.32
C ALA A 117 7.31 -4.46 12.31
N ASP A 118 6.51 -3.53 12.80
CA ASP A 118 5.82 -2.53 11.96
C ASP A 118 6.68 -1.26 11.73
N MET A 119 7.65 -1.02 12.63
CA MET A 119 8.64 0.06 12.50
C MET A 119 9.93 -0.30 13.22
N VAL A 120 11.05 0.07 12.59
CA VAL A 120 12.39 -0.10 13.16
C VAL A 120 13.19 1.20 13.07
N ALA A 121 14.04 1.46 14.06
CA ALA A 121 15.04 2.51 13.96
C ALA A 121 16.25 1.96 13.20
N ASP A 122 16.33 2.24 11.90
CA ASP A 122 17.42 1.79 11.03
C ASP A 122 17.88 2.90 10.09
N PRO A 123 18.73 3.83 10.57
CA PRO A 123 19.21 4.94 9.76
C PRO A 123 19.98 4.49 8.51
N GLN A 124 20.63 3.31 8.56
CA GLN A 124 21.34 2.76 7.41
C GLN A 124 20.34 2.21 6.38
N GLY A 125 19.32 1.48 6.81
CA GLY A 125 18.22 1.01 5.96
C GLY A 125 17.47 2.17 5.31
N ALA A 126 17.13 3.20 6.10
CA ALA A 126 16.46 4.40 5.60
C ALA A 126 17.26 5.15 4.52
N ARG A 127 18.59 5.27 4.70
CA ARG A 127 19.49 5.83 3.68
C ARG A 127 19.52 4.95 2.43
N ALA A 128 19.67 3.63 2.58
CA ALA A 128 19.72 2.72 1.45
C ALA A 128 18.42 2.76 0.61
N ILE A 129 17.24 2.85 1.25
CA ILE A 129 15.95 3.07 0.57
C ILE A 129 15.98 4.35 -0.27
N THR A 130 16.49 5.45 0.30
CA THR A 130 16.62 6.73 -0.43
C THR A 130 17.59 6.60 -1.60
N GLU A 131 18.67 5.83 -1.46
CA GLU A 131 19.62 5.58 -2.55
C GLU A 131 19.03 4.71 -3.67
N VAL A 132 18.12 3.76 -3.38
CA VAL A 132 17.37 3.03 -4.42
C VAL A 132 16.59 4.02 -5.29
N HIS A 133 15.88 4.96 -4.65
CA HIS A 133 15.13 6.01 -5.36
C HIS A 133 16.05 6.87 -6.22
N ARG A 134 17.18 7.35 -5.67
CA ARG A 134 18.16 8.16 -6.41
C ARG A 134 18.76 7.43 -7.60
N ALA A 135 19.13 6.17 -7.42
CA ALA A 135 19.70 5.34 -8.49
C ALA A 135 18.68 5.09 -9.61
N ALA A 136 17.42 4.85 -9.26
CA ALA A 136 16.33 4.70 -10.23
C ALA A 136 16.05 6.02 -10.98
N GLU A 137 16.03 7.16 -10.28
CA GLU A 137 15.88 8.50 -10.89
C GLU A 137 17.04 8.82 -11.84
N ALA A 138 18.26 8.40 -11.52
CA ALA A 138 19.44 8.57 -12.36
C ALA A 138 19.55 7.58 -13.53
N GLY A 139 18.62 6.62 -13.65
CA GLY A 139 18.68 5.57 -14.67
C GLY A 139 19.82 4.56 -14.49
N ASN A 140 20.40 4.47 -13.29
CA ASN A 140 21.47 3.53 -12.99
C ASN A 140 20.88 2.18 -12.56
N ALA A 141 20.53 1.35 -13.54
CA ALA A 141 19.89 0.05 -13.33
C ALA A 141 20.64 -0.87 -12.36
N LEU A 142 21.95 -1.03 -12.55
CA LEU A 142 22.76 -1.92 -11.73
C LEU A 142 22.81 -1.46 -10.27
N ALA A 143 23.01 -0.16 -10.03
CA ALA A 143 23.02 0.37 -8.67
C ALA A 143 21.65 0.24 -8.01
N ALA A 144 20.58 0.58 -8.73
CA ALA A 144 19.23 0.52 -8.19
C ALA A 144 18.83 -0.91 -7.80
N ASP A 145 19.12 -1.91 -8.64
CA ASP A 145 18.84 -3.32 -8.37
C ASP A 145 19.69 -3.87 -7.22
N THR A 146 21.00 -3.59 -7.22
CA THR A 146 21.91 -4.00 -6.14
C THR A 146 21.45 -3.44 -4.79
N LEU A 147 21.09 -2.15 -4.75
CA LEU A 147 20.61 -1.50 -3.53
C LEU A 147 19.26 -2.07 -3.09
N LEU A 148 18.34 -2.32 -4.02
CA LEU A 148 17.02 -2.90 -3.73
C LEU A 148 17.16 -4.28 -3.09
N ARG A 149 17.92 -5.18 -3.72
CA ARG A 149 18.18 -6.53 -3.19
C ARG A 149 18.83 -6.45 -1.82
N GLY A 150 19.81 -5.55 -1.64
CA GLY A 150 20.44 -5.32 -0.34
C GLY A 150 19.48 -4.81 0.74
N VAL A 151 18.58 -3.88 0.42
CA VAL A 151 17.54 -3.39 1.34
C VAL A 151 16.60 -4.52 1.72
N VAL A 152 16.04 -5.24 0.74
CA VAL A 152 15.10 -6.33 0.99
C VAL A 152 15.74 -7.43 1.82
N ALA A 153 16.93 -7.91 1.44
CA ALA A 153 17.66 -8.93 2.18
C ALA A 153 17.94 -8.49 3.64
N ARG A 154 18.31 -7.22 3.85
CA ARG A 154 18.52 -6.67 5.19
C ARG A 154 17.23 -6.67 6.01
N MET A 155 16.12 -6.19 5.45
CA MET A 155 14.84 -6.14 6.15
C MET A 155 14.36 -7.55 6.50
N LEU A 156 14.48 -8.50 5.57
CA LEU A 156 14.12 -9.89 5.79
C LEU A 156 15.00 -10.53 6.88
N THR A 157 16.32 -10.43 6.76
CA THR A 157 17.26 -11.07 7.70
C THR A 157 17.09 -10.56 9.13
N ARG A 158 16.76 -9.27 9.30
CA ARG A 158 16.70 -8.64 10.63
C ARG A 158 15.31 -8.60 11.25
N HIS A 159 14.27 -8.55 10.41
CA HIS A 159 12.93 -8.18 10.85
C HIS A 159 11.84 -9.10 10.30
N ALA A 160 12.16 -10.05 9.43
CA ALA A 160 11.21 -11.11 9.09
C ALA A 160 11.31 -12.27 10.08
N GLY A 161 10.20 -12.99 10.19
CA GLY A 161 10.10 -14.17 11.03
C GLY A 161 8.74 -14.84 10.84
N PRO A 162 8.45 -15.90 11.61
CA PRO A 162 7.13 -16.52 11.60
C PRO A 162 6.08 -15.48 11.97
N LEU A 163 5.21 -15.13 11.03
CA LEU A 163 4.03 -14.34 11.37
C LEU A 163 3.13 -15.20 12.26
N PRO A 164 2.44 -14.60 13.25
CA PRO A 164 1.41 -15.32 13.99
C PRO A 164 0.48 -15.98 12.99
N ALA A 165 0.28 -17.30 13.12
CA ALA A 165 -0.77 -17.97 12.37
C ALA A 165 -2.05 -17.16 12.61
N ARG A 166 -2.70 -16.69 11.54
CA ARG A 166 -4.00 -16.01 11.66
C ARG A 166 -4.83 -16.89 12.57
N THR A 167 -5.24 -16.36 13.73
CA THR A 167 -5.97 -17.11 14.75
C THR A 167 -7.05 -17.95 14.08
N ALA A 168 -7.22 -19.20 14.53
CA ALA A 168 -8.19 -20.13 13.99
C ALA A 168 -9.47 -19.37 13.63
N LEU A 169 -9.82 -19.42 12.35
CA LEU A 169 -10.88 -18.65 11.74
C LEU A 169 -12.13 -18.71 12.65
N GLY A 170 -12.48 -17.59 13.28
CA GLY A 170 -13.71 -17.50 14.07
C GLY A 170 -14.92 -17.86 13.20
N ALA A 171 -16.06 -18.20 13.79
CA ALA A 171 -17.22 -18.72 13.06
C ALA A 171 -17.61 -17.90 11.81
N GLY A 172 -17.45 -16.56 11.83
CA GLY A 172 -17.78 -15.68 10.70
C GLY A 172 -16.66 -15.47 9.67
N ALA A 173 -15.48 -16.07 9.84
CA ALA A 173 -14.36 -15.79 8.95
C ALA A 173 -14.50 -16.45 7.57
N ALA A 174 -15.31 -17.51 7.44
CA ALA A 174 -15.74 -18.04 6.15
C ALA A 174 -16.69 -17.06 5.46
N ASP A 175 -17.68 -16.51 6.18
CA ASP A 175 -18.60 -15.48 5.66
C ASP A 175 -17.84 -14.25 5.15
N ALA A 176 -16.81 -13.81 5.86
CA ALA A 176 -15.96 -12.69 5.43
C ALA A 176 -15.26 -12.98 4.10
N VAL A 177 -14.73 -14.20 3.90
CA VAL A 177 -14.09 -14.60 2.63
C VAL A 177 -15.10 -14.68 1.50
N ALA A 178 -16.25 -15.30 1.76
CA ALA A 178 -17.31 -15.41 0.78
C ALA A 178 -17.83 -14.02 0.37
N ALA A 179 -18.02 -13.12 1.34
CA ALA A 179 -18.40 -11.74 1.08
C ALA A 179 -17.36 -10.99 0.25
N ARG A 180 -16.07 -11.15 0.53
CA ARG A 180 -15.01 -10.57 -0.29
C ARG A 180 -15.10 -11.07 -1.73
N ALA A 181 -15.21 -12.39 -1.94
CA ALA A 181 -15.30 -12.97 -3.27
C ALA A 181 -16.52 -12.43 -4.06
N VAL A 182 -17.66 -12.30 -3.39
CA VAL A 182 -18.87 -11.68 -3.97
C VAL A 182 -18.62 -10.22 -4.38
N LEU A 183 -17.99 -9.44 -3.51
CA LEU A 183 -17.70 -8.01 -3.77
C LEU A 183 -16.66 -7.83 -4.88
N GLU A 184 -15.68 -8.72 -4.99
CA GLU A 184 -14.72 -8.73 -6.10
C GLU A 184 -15.39 -9.06 -7.43
N GLY A 185 -16.23 -10.10 -7.46
CA GLY A 185 -16.95 -10.53 -8.66
C GLY A 185 -18.02 -9.54 -9.13
N ARG A 186 -18.60 -8.76 -8.22
CA ARG A 186 -19.64 -7.77 -8.49
C ARG A 186 -19.22 -6.35 -8.13
N MET A 187 -17.95 -6.00 -8.35
CA MET A 187 -17.46 -4.69 -7.91
C MET A 187 -18.16 -3.52 -8.59
N ALA A 188 -18.64 -3.68 -9.83
CA ALA A 188 -19.32 -2.61 -10.58
C ALA A 188 -20.73 -2.33 -10.03
N ASP A 189 -21.44 -3.39 -9.66
CA ASP A 189 -22.80 -3.37 -9.14
C ASP A 189 -22.91 -4.28 -7.91
N PRO A 190 -22.40 -3.83 -6.75
CA PRO A 190 -22.33 -4.64 -5.55
C PRO A 190 -23.71 -4.76 -4.88
N PRO A 191 -24.02 -5.91 -4.24
CA PRO A 191 -25.24 -6.04 -3.44
C PRO A 191 -25.25 -5.07 -2.25
N SER A 192 -26.45 -4.76 -1.74
CA SER A 192 -26.60 -4.13 -0.42
C SER A 192 -26.06 -5.04 0.68
N LEU A 193 -25.80 -4.48 1.87
CA LEU A 193 -25.36 -5.28 3.01
C LEU A 193 -26.38 -6.37 3.38
N GLU A 194 -27.68 -6.06 3.31
CA GLU A 194 -28.78 -6.98 3.58
C GLU A 194 -28.82 -8.11 2.56
N GLN A 195 -28.68 -7.79 1.27
CA GLN A 195 -28.63 -8.78 0.19
C GLN A 195 -27.40 -9.68 0.34
N LEU A 196 -26.24 -9.11 0.61
CA LEU A 196 -25.00 -9.85 0.81
C LEU A 196 -25.09 -10.78 2.03
N ALA A 197 -25.66 -10.30 3.14
CA ALA A 197 -25.86 -11.11 4.33
C ALA A 197 -26.86 -12.25 4.09
N ALA A 198 -27.97 -11.98 3.38
CA ALA A 198 -28.97 -12.97 3.04
C ALA A 198 -28.41 -14.08 2.12
N GLU A 199 -27.62 -13.70 1.10
CA GLU A 199 -26.97 -14.65 0.19
C GLU A 199 -26.00 -15.59 0.91
N LEU A 200 -25.35 -15.10 1.97
CA LEU A 200 -24.40 -15.86 2.78
C LEU A 200 -25.04 -16.55 4.00
N GLY A 201 -26.36 -16.43 4.19
CA GLY A 201 -27.06 -17.05 5.31
C GLY A 201 -26.67 -16.49 6.69
N THR A 202 -26.24 -15.23 6.75
CA THR A 202 -25.76 -14.56 7.97
C THR A 202 -26.56 -13.27 8.25
N SER A 203 -26.33 -12.64 9.40
CA SER A 203 -26.94 -11.33 9.70
C SER A 203 -26.03 -10.18 9.23
N PRO A 204 -26.60 -9.02 8.83
CA PRO A 204 -25.81 -7.83 8.46
C PRO A 204 -24.75 -7.44 9.50
N PHE A 205 -25.11 -7.45 10.79
CA PHE A 205 -24.19 -7.09 11.87
C PHE A 205 -23.11 -8.14 12.11
N ALA A 206 -23.44 -9.44 12.01
CA ALA A 206 -22.46 -10.51 12.10
C ALA A 206 -21.45 -10.42 10.95
N LEU A 207 -21.93 -10.19 9.73
CA LEU A 207 -21.08 -10.01 8.57
C LEU A 207 -20.16 -8.78 8.69
N LEU A 208 -20.70 -7.63 9.10
CA LEU A 208 -19.91 -6.42 9.33
C LEU A 208 -18.79 -6.62 10.36
N ARG A 209 -19.07 -7.38 11.43
CA ARG A 209 -18.09 -7.69 12.48
C ARG A 209 -17.02 -8.63 11.95
N ALA A 210 -17.42 -9.75 11.37
CA ALA A 210 -16.51 -10.75 10.83
C ALA A 210 -15.60 -10.18 9.74
N PHE A 211 -16.15 -9.34 8.86
CA PHE A 211 -15.39 -8.67 7.79
C PHE A 211 -14.35 -7.69 8.38
N ARG A 212 -14.74 -6.88 9.37
CA ARG A 212 -13.82 -5.96 10.06
C ARG A 212 -12.73 -6.72 10.82
N GLU A 213 -13.07 -7.80 11.51
CA GLU A 213 -12.10 -8.63 12.23
C GLU A 213 -11.10 -9.27 11.27
N ARG A 214 -11.55 -9.73 10.09
CA ARG A 214 -10.68 -10.41 9.13
C ARG A 214 -9.82 -9.46 8.29
N TYR A 215 -10.38 -8.35 7.82
CA TYR A 215 -9.74 -7.45 6.85
C TYR A 215 -9.40 -6.08 7.44
N GLY A 216 -9.66 -5.85 8.72
CA GLY A 216 -9.34 -4.62 9.43
C GLY A 216 -10.20 -3.42 9.04
N MET A 217 -11.20 -3.58 8.16
CA MET A 217 -12.06 -2.48 7.69
C MET A 217 -13.46 -2.98 7.28
N PRO A 218 -14.48 -2.10 7.20
CA PRO A 218 -15.83 -2.48 6.77
C PRO A 218 -15.90 -2.84 5.28
N PRO A 219 -16.89 -3.65 4.84
CA PRO A 219 -17.06 -4.07 3.44
C PRO A 219 -17.05 -2.92 2.42
N HIS A 220 -17.76 -1.82 2.69
CA HIS A 220 -17.81 -0.68 1.77
C HIS A 220 -16.45 0.02 1.60
N THR A 221 -15.71 0.21 2.70
CA THR A 221 -14.36 0.78 2.66
C THR A 221 -13.42 -0.15 1.90
N TRP A 222 -13.53 -1.45 2.16
CA TRP A 222 -12.76 -2.48 1.48
C TRP A 222 -13.04 -2.51 -0.03
N LEU A 223 -14.32 -2.45 -0.43
CA LEU A 223 -14.70 -2.41 -1.85
C LEU A 223 -14.14 -1.17 -2.53
N THR A 224 -14.20 0.00 -1.89
CA THR A 224 -13.62 1.23 -2.43
C THR A 224 -12.11 1.09 -2.67
N ASP A 225 -11.38 0.50 -1.71
CA ASP A 225 -9.97 0.18 -1.84
C ASP A 225 -9.71 -0.81 -2.99
N ALA A 226 -10.49 -1.89 -3.08
CA ALA A 226 -10.39 -2.89 -4.14
C ALA A 226 -10.63 -2.29 -5.53
N ARG A 227 -11.62 -1.40 -5.68
CA ARG A 227 -11.86 -0.65 -6.93
C ARG A 227 -10.67 0.20 -7.31
N VAL A 228 -10.03 0.88 -6.36
CA VAL A 228 -8.80 1.65 -6.62
C VAL A 228 -7.63 0.74 -7.03
N ARG A 229 -7.45 -0.41 -6.37
CA ARG A 229 -6.42 -1.39 -6.76
C ARG A 229 -6.65 -1.93 -8.16
N GLN A 230 -7.90 -2.24 -8.52
CA GLN A 230 -8.22 -2.67 -9.88
C GLN A 230 -8.04 -1.54 -10.91
N ALA A 231 -8.40 -0.30 -10.55
CA ALA A 231 -8.15 0.86 -11.41
C ALA A 231 -6.66 1.07 -11.65
N ARG A 232 -5.78 0.86 -10.66
CA ARG A 232 -4.32 0.89 -10.84
C ARG A 232 -3.87 -0.08 -11.92
N ARG A 233 -4.31 -1.35 -11.85
CA ARG A 233 -3.97 -2.38 -12.85
C ARG A 233 -4.43 -2.00 -14.26
N LEU A 234 -5.62 -1.42 -14.40
CA LEU A 234 -6.11 -0.91 -15.69
C LEU A 234 -5.26 0.26 -16.20
N LEU A 235 -4.88 1.20 -15.32
CA LEU A 235 -4.02 2.33 -15.69
C LEU A 235 -2.60 1.87 -16.06
N ASP A 236 -2.06 0.86 -15.36
CA ASP A 236 -0.77 0.23 -15.69
C ASP A 236 -0.82 -0.43 -17.08
N ALA A 237 -1.97 -1.00 -17.45
CA ALA A 237 -2.23 -1.53 -18.79
C ALA A 237 -2.58 -0.44 -19.84
N GLY A 238 -2.52 0.85 -19.48
CA GLY A 238 -2.74 1.97 -20.39
C GLY A 238 -4.19 2.44 -20.53
N THR A 239 -5.15 1.82 -19.84
CA THR A 239 -6.57 2.22 -19.90
C THR A 239 -6.75 3.70 -19.48
N PRO A 240 -7.60 4.48 -20.17
CA PRO A 240 -7.91 5.84 -19.74
C PRO A 240 -8.63 5.94 -18.39
N PRO A 241 -8.33 6.97 -17.54
CA PRO A 241 -8.99 7.12 -16.25
C PRO A 241 -10.53 7.13 -16.30
N ALA A 242 -11.13 7.67 -17.37
CA ALA A 242 -12.57 7.65 -17.55
C ALA A 242 -13.12 6.22 -17.73
N GLU A 243 -12.48 5.43 -18.61
CA GLU A 243 -12.85 4.03 -18.85
C GLU A 243 -12.58 3.16 -17.62
N ALA A 244 -11.44 3.36 -16.96
CA ALA A 244 -11.09 2.67 -15.73
C ALA A 244 -12.11 2.95 -14.62
N ALA A 245 -12.63 4.18 -14.51
CA ALA A 245 -13.65 4.53 -13.52
C ALA A 245 -14.92 3.69 -13.71
N VAL A 246 -15.44 3.62 -14.94
CA VAL A 246 -16.64 2.84 -15.27
C VAL A 246 -16.40 1.34 -15.05
N ALA A 247 -15.26 0.83 -15.53
CA ALA A 247 -14.92 -0.60 -15.45
C ALA A 247 -14.88 -1.14 -14.01
N VAL A 248 -14.48 -0.32 -13.04
CA VAL A 248 -14.39 -0.73 -11.64
C VAL A 248 -15.60 -0.30 -10.80
N GLY A 249 -16.61 0.36 -11.37
CA GLY A 249 -17.83 0.75 -10.64
C GLY A 249 -17.76 2.09 -9.91
N PHE A 250 -16.89 3.01 -10.32
CA PHE A 250 -17.07 4.42 -9.97
C PHE A 250 -18.08 5.07 -10.90
N THR A 251 -18.89 5.99 -10.35
CA THR A 251 -19.92 6.72 -11.10
C THR A 251 -19.37 7.49 -12.30
N ASP A 252 -18.20 8.09 -12.13
CA ASP A 252 -17.53 8.90 -13.14
C ASP A 252 -16.02 9.04 -12.82
N GLN A 253 -15.28 9.66 -13.75
CA GLN A 253 -13.85 9.94 -13.55
C GLN A 253 -13.57 10.86 -12.34
N PRO A 254 -14.32 11.96 -12.09
CA PRO A 254 -14.16 12.74 -10.87
C PRO A 254 -14.27 11.91 -9.58
N HIS A 255 -15.17 10.95 -9.53
CA HIS A 255 -15.35 10.04 -8.40
C HIS A 255 -14.12 9.15 -8.22
N LEU A 256 -13.62 8.53 -9.28
CA LEU A 256 -12.35 7.81 -9.26
C LEU A 256 -11.20 8.73 -8.81
N ASN A 257 -11.07 9.93 -9.37
CA ASN A 257 -9.99 10.87 -9.05
C ASN A 257 -9.90 11.15 -7.54
N ARG A 258 -11.05 11.39 -6.88
CA ARG A 258 -11.10 11.65 -5.44
C ARG A 258 -10.59 10.45 -4.63
N HIS A 259 -11.10 9.24 -4.89
CA HIS A 259 -10.71 8.06 -4.13
C HIS A 259 -9.29 7.61 -4.45
N PHE A 260 -8.91 7.64 -5.72
CA PHE A 260 -7.58 7.25 -6.18
C PHE A 260 -6.51 8.17 -5.60
N THR A 261 -6.67 9.49 -5.69
CA THR A 261 -5.68 10.44 -5.11
C THR A 261 -5.56 10.23 -3.61
N ARG A 262 -6.68 10.05 -2.91
CA ARG A 262 -6.72 9.86 -1.46
C ARG A 262 -6.04 8.56 -0.99
N ILE A 263 -6.12 7.49 -1.78
CA ILE A 263 -5.56 6.16 -1.44
C ILE A 263 -4.14 5.96 -2.00
N VAL A 264 -3.85 6.46 -3.21
CA VAL A 264 -2.58 6.25 -3.92
C VAL A 264 -1.61 7.43 -3.71
N GLY A 265 -2.09 8.59 -3.28
CA GLY A 265 -1.28 9.78 -3.04
C GLY A 265 -1.07 10.67 -4.27
N VAL A 266 -1.40 10.17 -5.48
CA VAL A 266 -1.32 10.94 -6.73
C VAL A 266 -2.59 10.78 -7.57
N PRO A 267 -2.97 11.77 -8.41
CA PRO A 267 -4.10 11.63 -9.32
C PRO A 267 -3.87 10.51 -10.36
N PRO A 268 -4.92 9.79 -10.82
CA PRO A 268 -4.78 8.67 -11.75
C PRO A 268 -4.18 9.08 -13.10
N GLY A 269 -4.45 10.31 -13.55
CA GLY A 269 -3.83 10.85 -14.75
C GLY A 269 -2.32 11.05 -14.62
N ALA A 270 -1.84 11.47 -13.44
CA ALA A 270 -0.40 11.58 -13.17
C ALA A 270 0.24 10.19 -13.02
N TYR A 271 -0.43 9.29 -12.29
CA TYR A 271 -0.02 7.89 -12.12
C TYR A 271 0.22 7.20 -13.47
N ARG A 272 -0.76 7.24 -14.38
CA ARG A 272 -0.65 6.63 -15.71
C ARG A 272 0.47 7.23 -16.57
N ARG A 273 0.68 8.55 -16.50
CA ARG A 273 1.77 9.19 -17.27
C ARG A 273 3.15 8.69 -16.85
N GLU A 274 3.38 8.49 -15.55
CA GLU A 274 4.64 7.93 -15.05
C GLU A 274 4.84 6.46 -15.47
N ARG A 275 3.77 5.73 -15.81
CA ARG A 275 3.85 4.36 -16.35
C ARG A 275 4.08 4.32 -17.86
N ALA A 276 3.55 5.30 -18.59
CA ALA A 276 3.74 5.41 -20.04
C ALA A 276 5.11 6.03 -20.43
N ALA A 277 5.79 6.67 -19.48
CA ALA A 277 7.09 7.32 -19.71
C ALA A 277 8.31 6.42 -19.45
N GLY A 278 8.08 5.17 -19.01
CA GLY A 278 9.10 4.13 -18.84
C GLY A 278 9.02 3.10 -19.95
#